data_AF-R6VPJ1-F1
#
_entry.id   AF-R6VPJ1-F1
#
_cell.length_a   1.000
_cell.length_b   1.000
_cell.length_c   1.000
_cell.angle_alpha   90.00
_cell.angle_beta   90.00
_cell.angle_gamma   90.00
#
_symmetry.space_group_name_H-M   'P 1'
#
loop_
_entity.id
_entity.type
_entity.pdbx_description
1 polymer ?
#
loop_
_entity_poly.entity_id
_entity_poly.type
_entity_poly.pdbx_seq_one_letter_code
_entity_poly.pdbx_strand_id
1 'polypeptide(L)'
;MDKDVDDGMVFAQVSVPISDWWGGAHALKRARLEEQRAENDRLQAREMLAVEIERAWCEVQEAYAQIALARRSVASSTENLRQNRDFYAAGTSSLTELLDAETLYARSRDEMTSACAAYRTSLARYMRVTGR
;
A
#
# COMPACT_ATOMS: atom_id res chain seq x y z
N MET A 1 92.33 10.77 28.77
CA MET A 1 91.28 9.76 28.61
C MET A 1 90.05 10.30 29.29
N ASP A 2 88.88 10.40 28.68
CA ASP A 2 88.48 10.23 27.29
C ASP A 2 87.15 10.98 27.13
N LYS A 3 86.78 11.32 25.90
CA LYS A 3 85.59 12.12 25.53
C LYS A 3 84.30 11.35 25.74
N ASP A 4 83.21 12.06 26.05
CA ASP A 4 81.90 11.72 25.50
C ASP A 4 81.11 13.01 25.25
N VAL A 5 80.88 13.29 23.97
CA VAL A 5 80.00 14.35 23.48
C VAL A 5 78.71 13.64 23.09
N ASP A 6 77.65 13.87 23.84
CA ASP A 6 76.33 13.31 23.56
C ASP A 6 75.60 14.22 22.57
N ASP A 7 75.77 13.93 21.27
CA ASP A 7 75.06 14.60 20.18
C ASP A 7 73.70 13.93 19.95
N GLY A 8 72.67 14.46 20.62
CA GLY A 8 71.28 14.04 20.45
C GLY A 8 70.60 14.82 19.32
N MET A 9 70.18 14.12 18.25
CA MET A 9 69.43 14.72 17.14
C MET A 9 67.94 14.40 17.25
N VAL A 10 67.08 15.41 17.15
CA VAL A 10 65.62 15.26 17.14
C VAL A 10 65.09 15.57 15.75
N PHE A 11 64.35 14.63 15.17
CA PHE A 11 63.68 14.80 13.88
C PHE A 11 62.17 14.92 14.09
N ALA A 12 61.53 15.86 13.41
CA ALA A 12 60.08 15.92 13.25
C ALA A 12 59.75 15.74 11.77
N GLN A 13 58.91 14.75 11.47
CA GLN A 13 58.44 14.49 10.11
C GLN A 13 56.99 14.96 9.99
N VAL A 14 56.73 15.83 9.02
CA VAL A 14 55.38 16.20 8.60
C VAL A 14 55.15 15.58 7.23
N SER A 15 54.18 14.68 7.13
CA SER A 15 53.79 14.07 5.86
C SER A 15 52.53 14.77 5.35
N VAL A 16 52.64 15.45 4.20
CA VAL A 16 51.50 16.06 3.51
C VAL A 16 51.26 15.29 2.20
N PRO A 17 50.21 14.45 2.13
CA PRO A 17 49.92 13.68 0.92
C PRO A 17 49.34 14.59 -0.17
N ILE A 18 50.19 15.04 -1.08
CA ILE A 18 49.82 15.86 -2.24
C ILE A 18 48.86 15.16 -3.23
N SER A 19 48.78 13.82 -3.23
CA SER A 19 47.84 13.03 -4.03
C SER A 19 46.41 12.98 -3.46
N ASP A 20 46.26 13.14 -2.14
CA ASP A 20 44.95 13.13 -1.48
C ASP A 20 44.14 14.38 -1.78
N TRP A 21 44.79 15.47 -2.21
CA TRP A 21 44.07 16.65 -2.71
C TRP A 21 43.29 16.39 -4.01
N TRP A 22 43.75 15.47 -4.86
CA TRP A 22 43.02 15.05 -6.07
C TRP A 22 42.09 13.85 -5.79
N GLY A 23 42.48 12.92 -4.92
CA GLY A 23 41.63 11.80 -4.49
C GLY A 23 40.43 12.23 -3.64
N GLY A 24 40.61 13.23 -2.78
CA GLY A 24 39.58 13.85 -1.94
C GLY A 24 38.50 14.57 -2.74
N ALA A 25 38.86 15.18 -3.89
CA ALA A 25 37.88 15.79 -4.78
C ALA A 25 36.90 14.76 -5.37
N HIS A 26 37.37 13.55 -5.70
CA HIS A 26 36.51 12.46 -6.16
C HIS A 26 35.67 11.85 -5.02
N ALA A 27 36.22 11.75 -3.81
CA ALA A 27 35.45 11.34 -2.64
C ALA A 27 34.33 12.33 -2.31
N LEU A 28 34.63 13.64 -2.35
CA LEU A 28 33.64 14.70 -2.15
C LEU A 28 32.58 14.73 -3.26
N LYS A 29 32.99 14.52 -4.53
CA LYS A 29 32.05 14.41 -5.64
C LYS A 29 31.12 13.19 -5.47
N ARG A 30 31.64 12.05 -5.03
CA ARG A 30 30.83 10.85 -4.74
C ARG A 30 29.84 11.11 -3.60
N ALA A 31 30.30 11.68 -2.49
CA ALA A 31 29.44 12.03 -1.37
C ALA A 31 28.29 12.97 -1.77
N ARG A 32 28.58 13.99 -2.59
CA ARG A 32 27.54 14.89 -3.15
C ARG A 32 26.54 14.17 -4.06
N LEU A 33 27.01 13.22 -4.88
CA LEU A 33 26.12 12.43 -5.73
C LEU A 33 25.24 11.47 -4.91
N GLU A 34 25.78 10.89 -3.83
CA GLU A 34 25.02 10.05 -2.90
C GLU A 34 23.97 10.87 -2.13
N GLU A 35 24.33 12.07 -1.68
CA GLU A 35 23.39 13.01 -1.07
C GLU A 35 22.25 13.36 -2.02
N GLN A 36 22.56 13.76 -3.26
CA GLN A 36 21.54 14.06 -4.28
C GLN A 36 20.65 12.85 -4.59
N ARG A 37 21.22 11.63 -4.61
CA ARG A 37 20.42 10.41 -4.78
C ARG A 37 19.48 10.20 -3.61
N ALA A 38 19.96 10.32 -2.38
CA ALA A 38 19.14 10.17 -1.19
C ALA A 38 18.00 11.21 -1.13
N GLU A 39 18.25 12.44 -1.56
CA GLU A 39 17.22 13.47 -1.69
C GLU A 39 16.16 13.12 -2.74
N ASN A 40 16.59 12.66 -3.91
CA ASN A 40 15.68 12.22 -4.98
C ASN A 40 14.86 11.00 -4.55
N ASP A 41 15.48 10.00 -3.93
CA ASP A 41 14.80 8.80 -3.42
C ASP A 41 13.76 9.18 -2.36
N ARG A 42 14.09 10.14 -1.48
CA ARG A 42 13.15 10.68 -0.49
C ARG A 42 11.97 11.41 -1.13
N LEU A 43 12.21 12.20 -2.17
CA LEU A 43 11.15 12.88 -2.92
C LEU A 43 10.23 11.87 -3.61
N GLN A 44 10.81 10.90 -4.31
CA GLN A 44 10.06 9.84 -4.97
C GLN A 44 9.24 9.02 -3.97
N ALA A 45 9.81 8.66 -2.80
CA ALA A 45 9.07 7.96 -1.75
C ALA A 45 7.86 8.76 -1.25
N ARG A 46 8.01 10.09 -1.10
CA ARG A 46 6.89 10.97 -0.70
C ARG A 46 5.78 11.00 -1.75
N GLU A 47 6.13 11.12 -3.02
CA GLU A 47 5.16 11.13 -4.12
C GLU A 47 4.42 9.78 -4.20
N MET A 48 5.13 8.66 -4.09
CA MET A 48 4.53 7.34 -4.07
C MET A 48 3.58 7.15 -2.88
N LEU A 49 3.96 7.63 -1.69
CA LEU A 49 3.09 7.58 -0.51
C LEU A 49 1.81 8.41 -0.72
N ALA A 50 1.91 9.60 -1.31
CA ALA A 50 0.73 10.42 -1.60
C ALA A 50 -0.23 9.70 -2.55
N VAL A 51 0.30 9.09 -3.63
CA VAL A 51 -0.51 8.29 -4.57
C VAL A 51 -1.14 7.08 -3.88
N GLU A 52 -0.41 6.40 -2.99
CA GLU A 52 -0.93 5.24 -2.28
C GLU A 52 -2.08 5.61 -1.33
N ILE A 53 -1.98 6.75 -0.63
CA ILE A 53 -3.05 7.26 0.23
C ILE A 53 -4.30 7.56 -0.59
N GLU A 54 -4.17 8.29 -1.70
CA GLU A 54 -5.29 8.63 -2.58
C GLU A 54 -5.95 7.37 -3.15
N ARG A 55 -5.14 6.41 -3.60
CA ARG A 55 -5.65 5.13 -4.08
C ARG A 55 -6.40 4.36 -3.00
N ALA A 56 -5.84 4.26 -1.80
CA ALA A 56 -6.49 3.57 -0.69
C ALA A 56 -7.81 4.24 -0.30
N TRP A 57 -7.90 5.57 -0.38
CA TRP A 57 -9.14 6.30 -0.16
C TRP A 57 -10.18 6.00 -1.24
N CYS A 58 -9.80 6.03 -2.51
CA CYS A 58 -10.68 5.64 -3.61
C CYS A 58 -11.21 4.21 -3.45
N GLU A 59 -10.37 3.26 -3.06
CA GLU A 59 -10.77 1.87 -2.78
C GLU A 59 -11.80 1.76 -1.64
N VAL A 60 -11.71 2.61 -0.60
CA VAL A 60 -12.73 2.70 0.47
C VAL A 60 -14.06 3.20 -0.07
N GLN A 61 -14.04 4.27 -0.87
CA GLN A 61 -15.25 4.85 -1.46
C GLN A 61 -15.94 3.88 -2.43
N GLU A 62 -15.16 3.22 -3.27
CA GLU A 62 -15.66 2.21 -4.20
C GLU A 62 -16.29 1.03 -3.45
N ALA A 63 -15.60 0.48 -2.44
CA ALA A 63 -16.14 -0.62 -1.64
C ALA A 63 -17.43 -0.23 -0.90
N TYR A 64 -17.54 1.02 -0.45
CA TYR A 64 -18.77 1.54 0.15
C TYR A 64 -19.92 1.61 -0.87
N ALA A 65 -19.66 2.08 -2.09
CA ALA A 65 -20.64 2.09 -3.17
C ALA A 65 -21.09 0.66 -3.54
N GLN A 66 -20.19 -0.31 -3.52
CA GLN A 66 -20.51 -1.73 -3.75
C GLN A 66 -21.45 -2.30 -2.68
N ILE A 67 -21.34 -1.89 -1.42
CA ILE A 67 -22.32 -2.25 -0.38
C ILE A 67 -23.72 -1.75 -0.75
N ALA A 68 -23.83 -0.50 -1.21
CA ALA A 68 -25.13 0.05 -1.61
C ALA A 68 -25.75 -0.72 -2.78
N LEU A 69 -24.92 -1.15 -3.73
CA LEU A 69 -25.34 -1.97 -4.88
C LEU A 69 -25.77 -3.38 -4.45
N ALA A 70 -24.96 -4.05 -3.61
CA ALA A 70 -25.27 -5.38 -3.09
C ALA A 70 -26.55 -5.38 -2.24
N ARG A 71 -26.79 -4.32 -1.45
CA ARG A 71 -28.04 -4.14 -0.71
C ARG A 71 -29.26 -4.07 -1.63
N ARG A 72 -29.14 -3.37 -2.77
CA ARG A 72 -30.19 -3.32 -3.80
C ARG A 72 -30.39 -4.68 -4.46
N SER A 73 -29.31 -5.41 -4.74
CA SER A 73 -29.35 -6.79 -5.26
C SER A 73 -30.16 -7.70 -4.34
N VAL A 74 -29.88 -7.67 -3.02
CA VAL A 74 -30.65 -8.43 -2.01
C VAL A 74 -32.13 -8.04 -2.02
N ALA A 75 -32.45 -6.75 -2.05
CA ALA A 75 -33.85 -6.30 -2.09
C ALA A 75 -34.58 -6.81 -3.34
N SER A 76 -33.93 -6.73 -4.50
CA SER A 76 -34.48 -7.20 -5.77
C SER A 76 -34.69 -8.72 -5.78
N SER A 77 -33.70 -9.51 -5.31
CA SER A 77 -33.82 -10.96 -5.28
C SER A 77 -34.79 -11.46 -4.22
N THR A 78 -34.95 -10.72 -3.11
CA THR A 78 -36.00 -10.99 -2.11
C THR A 78 -37.40 -10.89 -2.74
N GLU A 79 -37.65 -9.82 -3.49
CA GLU A 79 -38.95 -9.62 -4.15
C GLU A 79 -39.18 -10.63 -5.27
N ASN A 80 -38.14 -10.97 -6.03
CA ASN A 80 -38.21 -12.04 -7.05
C ASN A 80 -38.55 -13.40 -6.42
N LEU A 81 -37.95 -13.73 -5.28
CA LEU A 81 -38.26 -14.95 -4.54
C LEU A 81 -39.69 -14.93 -4.00
N ARG A 82 -40.18 -13.79 -3.50
CA ARG A 82 -41.55 -13.64 -3.03
C ARG A 82 -42.55 -13.93 -4.16
N GLN A 83 -42.36 -13.33 -5.33
CA GLN A 83 -43.23 -13.55 -6.50
C GLN A 83 -43.20 -14.99 -6.99
N ASN A 84 -42.01 -15.60 -7.07
CA ASN A 84 -41.91 -17.00 -7.52
C ASN A 84 -42.56 -17.98 -6.54
N ARG A 85 -42.51 -17.70 -5.23
CA ARG A 85 -43.25 -18.48 -4.23
C ARG A 85 -44.75 -18.35 -4.42
N ASP A 86 -45.25 -17.14 -4.66
CA ASP A 86 -46.67 -16.90 -4.90
C ASP A 86 -47.16 -17.62 -6.18
N PHE A 87 -46.39 -17.54 -7.28
CA PHE A 87 -46.72 -18.23 -8.53
C PHE A 87 -46.63 -19.75 -8.42
N TYR A 88 -45.64 -20.26 -7.70
CA TYR A 88 -45.51 -21.70 -7.49
C TYR A 88 -46.70 -22.23 -6.68
N ALA A 89 -47.10 -21.51 -5.63
CA ALA A 89 -48.28 -21.85 -4.83
C ALA A 89 -49.59 -21.78 -5.63
N ALA A 90 -49.68 -20.86 -6.59
CA ALA A 90 -50.80 -20.76 -7.52
C ALA A 90 -50.76 -21.78 -8.68
N GLY A 91 -49.68 -22.58 -8.79
CA GLY A 91 -49.47 -23.53 -9.88
C GLY A 91 -49.13 -22.90 -11.22
N THR A 92 -48.71 -21.63 -11.23
CA THR A 92 -48.41 -20.86 -12.45
C THR A 92 -46.91 -20.72 -12.73
N SER A 93 -46.04 -21.20 -11.84
CA SER A 93 -44.59 -21.34 -12.08
C SER A 93 -44.09 -22.75 -11.74
N SER A 94 -42.94 -23.10 -12.30
CA SER A 94 -42.28 -24.39 -12.09
C SER A 94 -41.45 -24.42 -10.79
N LEU A 95 -41.16 -25.63 -10.29
CA LEU A 95 -40.24 -25.81 -9.16
C LEU A 95 -38.84 -25.26 -9.49
N THR A 96 -38.40 -25.40 -10.74
CA THR A 96 -37.09 -24.89 -11.18
C THR A 96 -36.99 -23.37 -11.02
N GLU A 97 -38.01 -22.62 -11.45
CA GLU A 97 -38.02 -21.15 -11.31
C GLU A 97 -38.00 -20.70 -9.84
N LEU A 98 -38.68 -21.45 -8.96
CA LEU A 98 -38.60 -21.22 -7.51
C LEU A 98 -37.18 -21.45 -6.97
N LEU A 99 -36.54 -22.56 -7.34
CA LEU A 99 -35.18 -22.89 -6.90
C LEU A 99 -34.14 -21.89 -7.44
N ASP A 100 -34.33 -21.39 -8.67
CA ASP A 100 -33.49 -20.35 -9.25
C ASP A 100 -33.61 -19.03 -8.47
N ALA A 101 -34.83 -18.64 -8.09
CA ALA A 101 -35.07 -17.46 -7.27
C ALA A 101 -34.46 -17.59 -5.85
N GLU A 102 -34.55 -18.78 -5.25
CA GLU A 102 -33.90 -19.06 -3.95
C GLU A 102 -32.38 -18.99 -4.05
N THR A 103 -31.81 -19.54 -5.13
CA THR A 103 -30.36 -19.50 -5.40
C THR A 103 -29.89 -18.07 -5.62
N LEU A 104 -30.64 -17.27 -6.39
CA LEU A 104 -30.33 -15.87 -6.62
C LEU A 104 -30.36 -15.07 -5.31
N TYR A 105 -31.38 -15.29 -4.46
CA TYR A 105 -31.47 -14.63 -3.15
C TYR A 105 -30.29 -15.00 -2.23
N ALA A 106 -29.92 -16.28 -2.18
CA ALA A 106 -28.76 -16.73 -1.41
C ALA A 106 -27.48 -16.05 -1.90
N ARG A 107 -27.22 -16.07 -3.21
CA ARG A 107 -26.05 -15.41 -3.82
C ARG A 107 -26.01 -13.91 -3.52
N SER A 108 -27.12 -13.19 -3.66
CA SER A 108 -27.16 -11.74 -3.37
C SER A 108 -26.77 -11.45 -1.91
N ARG A 109 -27.15 -12.32 -0.96
CA ARG A 109 -26.78 -12.16 0.45
C ARG A 109 -25.30 -12.42 0.70
N ASP A 110 -24.73 -13.40 0.01
CA ASP A 110 -23.29 -13.69 0.06
C ASP A 110 -22.47 -12.54 -0.53
N GLU A 111 -22.94 -11.96 -1.64
CA GLU A 111 -22.35 -10.76 -2.25
C GLU A 111 -22.40 -9.56 -1.31
N MET A 112 -23.52 -9.33 -0.61
CA MET A 112 -23.63 -8.27 0.40
C MET A 112 -22.65 -8.47 1.55
N THR A 113 -22.49 -9.70 2.02
CA THR A 113 -21.52 -10.05 3.06
C THR A 113 -20.10 -9.80 2.59
N SER A 114 -19.79 -10.21 1.36
CA SER A 114 -18.48 -10.02 0.72
C SER A 114 -18.16 -8.54 0.52
N ALA A 115 -19.12 -7.73 0.09
CA ALA A 115 -18.97 -6.28 -0.06
C ALA A 115 -18.67 -5.60 1.29
N CYS A 116 -19.35 -6.01 2.36
CA CYS A 116 -19.07 -5.52 3.71
C CYS A 116 -17.66 -5.90 4.19
N ALA A 117 -17.22 -7.13 3.91
CA ALA A 117 -15.87 -7.58 4.23
C ALA A 117 -14.81 -6.81 3.43
N ALA A 118 -15.03 -6.61 2.13
CA ALA A 118 -14.14 -5.84 1.26
C ALA A 118 -13.97 -4.40 1.75
N TYR A 119 -15.07 -3.74 2.14
CA TYR A 119 -15.02 -2.40 2.73
C TYR A 119 -14.21 -2.33 4.02
N ARG A 120 -14.33 -3.32 4.91
CA ARG A 120 -13.53 -3.37 6.14
C ARG A 120 -12.05 -3.55 5.84
N THR A 121 -11.72 -4.38 4.84
CA THR A 121 -10.35 -4.60 4.40
C THR A 121 -9.75 -3.35 3.76
N SER A 122 -10.49 -2.65 2.88
CA SER A 122 -10.02 -1.39 2.28
C SER A 122 -9.85 -0.30 3.32
N LEU A 123 -10.76 -0.21 4.30
CA LEU A 123 -10.64 0.72 5.42
C LEU A 123 -9.40 0.43 6.28
N ALA A 124 -9.14 -0.83 6.62
CA ALA A 124 -7.95 -1.23 7.36
C ALA A 124 -6.66 -0.93 6.57
N ARG A 125 -6.68 -1.11 5.24
CA ARG A 125 -5.56 -0.73 4.37
C ARG A 125 -5.33 0.78 4.39
N TYR A 126 -6.38 1.58 4.24
CA TYR A 126 -6.30 3.04 4.31
C TYR A 126 -5.73 3.53 5.65
N MET A 127 -6.18 2.96 6.77
CA MET A 127 -5.63 3.26 8.10
C MET A 127 -4.13 2.94 8.18
N ARG A 128 -3.71 1.77 7.68
CA ARG A 128 -2.28 1.40 7.64
C ARG A 128 -1.43 2.39 6.83
N VAL A 129 -1.89 2.79 5.64
CA VAL A 129 -1.14 3.71 4.77
C VAL A 129 -1.09 5.12 5.36
N THR A 130 -2.14 5.54 6.08
CA THR A 130 -2.18 6.84 6.79
C THR A 130 -1.54 6.82 8.18
N GLY A 131 -1.06 5.67 8.65
CA GLY A 131 -0.39 5.52 9.95
C GLY A 131 -1.33 5.57 11.16
N ARG A 132 -2.59 5.15 11.00
CA ARG A 132 -3.62 5.13 12.05
C ARG A 132 -4.01 3.71 12.46
#